data_AF-A0AB37D4C7-F1
#
_entry.id   AF-A0AB37D4C7-F1
#
_cell.length_a   1.000
_cell.length_b   1.000
_cell.length_c   1.000
_cell.angle_alpha   90.00
_cell.angle_beta   90.00
_cell.angle_gamma   90.00
#
_symmetry.space_group_name_H-M   'P 1'
#
loop_
_entity.id
_entity.type
_entity.pdbx_description
1 polymer ?
#
loop_
_entity_poly.entity_id
_entity_poly.type
_entity_poly.pdbx_seq_one_letter_code
_entity_poly.pdbx_strand_id
1 'polypeptide(L)'
;MNWQSTNNYPFPNTGEDLALRKSAYRFFIERMGFDKQAPYEPVNDLSKLLHGDRGYNAGRTPSDRGLSYYPWLDHAMYLRDTTRHYTVLLTQPYPYDKKLVTTKGLNMTDLTTLKMYAKEFSFYWPEVTEIHLITTKEAAKRYEIIITQIHEELFRAFCVEAVRQLDEA
;
A
#
# COMPACT_ATOMS: atom_id res chain seq x y z
N MET A 1 -9.43 -9.17 14.20
CA MET A 1 -9.40 -8.76 12.78
C MET A 1 -9.39 -10.04 11.94
N ASN A 2 -10.32 -10.18 11.00
CA ASN A 2 -10.39 -11.35 10.13
C ASN A 2 -9.40 -11.17 8.96
N TRP A 3 -8.54 -12.13 8.63
CA TRP A 3 -7.55 -11.96 7.57
C TRP A 3 -7.99 -12.68 6.30
N GLN A 4 -7.88 -12.03 5.14
CA GLN A 4 -8.25 -12.55 3.84
C GLN A 4 -7.01 -12.70 2.94
N SER A 5 -7.12 -13.48 1.85
CA SER A 5 -6.05 -13.57 0.86
C SER A 5 -5.78 -12.21 0.22
N THR A 6 -4.51 -11.89 0.02
CA THR A 6 -4.05 -10.68 -0.71
C THR A 6 -4.57 -10.63 -2.15
N ASN A 7 -4.89 -11.79 -2.76
CA ASN A 7 -5.48 -11.84 -4.10
C ASN A 7 -6.86 -11.18 -4.21
N ASN A 8 -7.55 -10.99 -3.08
CA ASN A 8 -8.88 -10.41 -3.01
C ASN A 8 -8.84 -8.90 -2.74
N TYR A 9 -7.71 -8.24 -2.98
CA TYR A 9 -7.64 -6.79 -2.81
C TYR A 9 -8.69 -6.11 -3.70
N PRO A 10 -9.58 -5.29 -3.11
CA PRO A 10 -10.60 -4.61 -3.87
C PRO A 10 -9.94 -3.52 -4.71
N PHE A 11 -9.65 -3.83 -5.96
CA PHE A 11 -9.33 -2.80 -6.93
C PHE A 11 -10.63 -2.19 -7.46
N PRO A 12 -10.66 -0.88 -7.69
CA PRO A 12 -11.80 -0.25 -8.34
C PRO A 12 -12.00 -0.78 -9.76
N ASN A 13 -13.25 -1.03 -10.16
CA ASN A 13 -13.60 -1.75 -11.40
C ASN A 13 -13.61 -0.90 -12.68
N THR A 14 -12.94 0.25 -12.73
CA THR A 14 -13.06 1.17 -13.88
C THR A 14 -11.72 1.80 -14.29
N GLY A 15 -11.33 1.64 -15.56
CA GLY A 15 -10.24 2.36 -16.22
C GLY A 15 -9.17 1.49 -16.90
N GLU A 16 -8.51 2.03 -17.93
CA GLU A 16 -7.41 1.40 -18.68
C GLU A 16 -6.20 1.04 -17.78
N ASP A 17 -5.99 1.79 -16.68
CA ASP A 17 -4.91 1.55 -15.70
C ASP A 17 -5.19 0.44 -14.68
N LEU A 18 -6.37 -0.19 -14.71
CA LEU A 18 -6.71 -1.22 -13.72
C LEU A 18 -5.82 -2.46 -13.83
N ALA A 19 -5.52 -2.89 -15.07
CA ALA A 19 -4.67 -4.05 -15.31
C ALA A 19 -3.24 -3.79 -14.82
N LEU A 20 -2.69 -2.61 -15.12
CA LEU A 20 -1.37 -2.20 -14.69
C LEU A 20 -1.25 -2.16 -13.16
N ARG A 21 -2.22 -1.54 -12.48
CA ARG A 21 -2.24 -1.47 -11.00
C ARG A 21 -2.37 -2.83 -10.34
N LYS A 22 -3.20 -3.72 -10.91
CA LYS A 22 -3.30 -5.12 -10.45
C LYS A 22 -1.98 -5.87 -10.63
N SER A 23 -1.30 -5.68 -11.75
CA SER A 23 0.01 -6.29 -12.00
C SER A 23 1.07 -5.75 -11.04
N ALA A 24 1.15 -4.43 -10.84
CA ALA A 24 2.07 -3.80 -9.91
C ALA A 24 1.84 -4.26 -8.46
N TYR A 25 0.60 -4.31 -8.00
CA TYR A 25 0.26 -4.85 -6.69
C TYR A 25 0.64 -6.33 -6.55
N ARG A 26 0.30 -7.18 -7.52
CA ARG A 26 0.62 -8.63 -7.44
C ARG A 26 2.12 -8.86 -7.38
N PHE A 27 2.87 -8.20 -8.25
CA PHE A 27 4.32 -8.23 -8.25
C PHE A 27 4.88 -7.78 -6.89
N PHE A 28 4.36 -6.68 -6.36
CA PHE A 28 4.73 -6.18 -5.04
C PHE A 28 4.46 -7.20 -3.91
N ILE A 29 3.23 -7.71 -3.81
CA ILE A 29 2.82 -8.66 -2.78
C ILE A 29 3.65 -9.94 -2.83
N GLU A 30 3.90 -10.46 -4.04
CA GLU A 30 4.72 -11.66 -4.25
C GLU A 30 6.16 -11.44 -3.75
N ARG A 31 6.80 -10.34 -4.14
CA ARG A 31 8.19 -10.06 -3.75
C ARG A 31 8.35 -9.73 -2.27
N MET A 32 7.37 -9.07 -1.67
CA MET A 32 7.38 -8.80 -0.24
C MET A 32 7.07 -10.06 0.60
N GLY A 33 6.48 -11.08 -0.01
CA GLY A 33 6.10 -12.33 0.66
C GLY A 33 4.88 -12.18 1.57
N PHE A 34 3.95 -11.27 1.23
CA PHE A 34 2.70 -11.13 1.98
C PHE A 34 1.65 -12.10 1.48
N ASP A 35 1.00 -12.82 2.39
CA ASP A 35 -0.01 -13.83 2.05
C ASP A 35 -1.42 -13.46 2.51
N LYS A 36 -1.53 -12.53 3.49
CA LYS A 36 -2.81 -12.11 4.04
C LYS A 36 -2.92 -10.60 4.19
N GLN A 37 -4.16 -10.11 4.07
CA GLN A 37 -4.53 -8.72 4.36
C GLN A 37 -5.76 -8.64 5.27
N ALA A 38 -5.87 -7.56 6.04
CA ALA A 38 -7.09 -7.29 6.80
C ALA A 38 -8.27 -6.96 5.87
N PRO A 39 -9.52 -7.11 6.32
CA PRO A 39 -10.69 -6.71 5.55
C PRO A 39 -10.65 -5.20 5.46
N TYR A 40 -10.62 -4.70 4.23
CA TYR A 40 -10.66 -3.27 3.99
C TYR A 40 -12.11 -2.83 3.78
N GLU A 41 -12.45 -1.62 4.23
CA GLU A 41 -13.78 -1.06 3.99
C GLU A 41 -13.96 -0.72 2.50
N PRO A 42 -15.20 -0.78 1.98
CA PRO A 42 -15.46 -0.38 0.60
C PRO A 42 -15.08 1.09 0.38
N VAL A 43 -14.54 1.36 -0.81
CA VAL A 43 -14.13 2.70 -1.27
C VAL A 43 -15.37 3.60 -1.36
N ASN A 44 -15.47 4.62 -0.50
CA ASN A 44 -16.65 5.51 -0.49
C ASN A 44 -16.60 6.58 -1.59
N ASP A 45 -15.42 7.16 -1.87
CA ASP A 45 -15.19 8.14 -2.95
C ASP A 45 -14.06 7.64 -3.85
N LEU A 46 -14.43 7.05 -4.98
CA LEU A 46 -13.47 6.51 -5.92
C LEU A 46 -12.55 7.60 -6.49
N SER A 47 -13.07 8.79 -6.78
CA SER A 47 -12.28 9.86 -7.35
C SER A 47 -11.15 10.23 -6.41
N LYS A 48 -11.43 10.37 -5.12
CA LYS A 48 -10.41 10.69 -4.13
C LYS A 48 -9.43 9.55 -3.84
N LEU A 49 -9.86 8.28 -3.94
CA LEU A 49 -8.92 7.15 -3.86
C LEU A 49 -7.90 7.22 -5.00
N LEU A 50 -8.39 7.38 -6.23
CA LEU A 50 -7.56 7.58 -7.41
C LEU A 50 -6.71 8.84 -7.26
N HIS A 51 -7.27 9.85 -6.61
CA HIS A 51 -6.72 11.11 -6.09
C HIS A 51 -5.48 11.02 -5.20
N GLY A 52 -5.28 9.84 -4.59
CA GLY A 52 -4.54 9.76 -3.34
C GLY A 52 -4.93 10.85 -2.36
N ASP A 53 -6.21 11.26 -2.33
CA ASP A 53 -6.77 12.39 -1.58
C ASP A 53 -7.31 11.92 -0.22
N ARG A 54 -7.43 12.85 0.74
CA ARG A 54 -7.93 12.57 2.09
C ARG A 54 -9.43 12.31 2.09
N GLY A 55 -9.87 11.45 2.99
CA GLY A 55 -11.30 11.31 3.31
C GLY A 55 -12.10 10.62 2.22
N TYR A 56 -11.47 9.76 1.42
CA TYR A 56 -12.21 8.97 0.44
C TYR A 56 -12.97 7.81 1.07
N ASN A 57 -12.59 7.37 2.28
CA ASN A 57 -13.33 6.42 3.11
C ASN A 57 -13.97 7.06 4.35
N ALA A 58 -13.63 8.30 4.66
CA ALA A 58 -14.14 8.95 5.86
C ALA A 58 -15.63 9.34 5.75
N GLY A 59 -16.45 8.69 6.59
CA GLY A 59 -17.60 9.32 7.24
C GLY A 59 -18.96 9.14 6.59
N ARG A 60 -19.58 7.95 6.73
CA ARG A 60 -21.04 7.88 6.51
C ARG A 60 -21.80 6.78 7.25
N THR A 61 -21.18 5.71 7.71
CA THR A 61 -21.90 4.68 8.46
C THR A 61 -21.99 5.06 9.95
N PRO A 62 -23.05 4.65 10.68
CA PRO A 62 -23.11 4.82 12.13
C PRO A 62 -21.90 4.23 12.87
N SER A 63 -21.24 3.21 12.29
CA SER A 63 -19.99 2.62 12.76
C SER A 63 -18.76 3.53 12.59
N ASP A 64 -18.81 4.52 11.70
CA ASP A 64 -17.69 5.45 11.47
C ASP A 64 -17.64 6.58 12.49
N ARG A 65 -18.66 6.69 13.36
CA ARG A 65 -18.71 7.68 14.46
C ARG A 65 -17.58 7.39 15.45
N GLY A 66 -16.44 8.06 15.25
CA GLY A 66 -15.22 7.94 16.07
C GLY A 66 -13.98 7.55 15.27
N LEU A 67 -14.13 6.90 14.11
CA LEU A 67 -13.04 6.57 13.18
C LEU A 67 -12.79 7.68 12.14
N SER A 68 -13.76 8.57 11.95
CA SER A 68 -13.67 9.82 11.18
C SER A 68 -12.51 10.76 11.58
N TYR A 69 -11.78 10.45 12.66
CA TYR A 69 -10.62 11.19 13.16
C TYR A 69 -9.26 10.61 12.74
N TYR A 70 -9.22 9.52 11.96
CA TYR A 70 -7.98 8.83 11.58
C TYR A 70 -7.77 8.81 10.05
N PRO A 71 -7.41 9.93 9.41
CA PRO A 71 -7.28 10.04 7.95
C PRO A 71 -6.26 9.09 7.32
N TRP A 72 -5.34 8.52 8.11
CA TRP A 72 -4.37 7.54 7.62
C TRP A 72 -4.98 6.14 7.41
N LEU A 73 -6.09 5.82 8.10
CA LEU A 73 -6.86 4.58 7.86
C LEU A 73 -7.50 4.58 6.48
N ASP A 74 -7.73 5.77 5.92
CA ASP A 74 -8.22 5.92 4.56
C ASP A 74 -7.28 5.27 3.55
N HIS A 75 -5.97 5.11 3.78
CA HIS A 75 -5.08 4.48 2.79
C HIS A 75 -4.32 3.27 3.35
N ALA A 76 -4.78 2.73 4.47
CA ALA A 76 -4.07 1.72 5.24
C ALA A 76 -4.42 0.28 4.81
N MET A 77 -3.46 -0.44 4.24
CA MET A 77 -3.54 -1.90 4.18
C MET A 77 -2.72 -2.53 5.28
N TYR A 78 -3.35 -3.38 6.06
CA TYR A 78 -2.62 -4.29 6.94
C TYR A 78 -2.27 -5.53 6.16
N LEU A 79 -0.98 -5.82 6.07
CA LEU A 79 -0.44 -6.98 5.38
C LEU A 79 0.29 -7.86 6.38
N ARG A 80 0.14 -9.17 6.24
CA ARG A 80 0.81 -10.16 7.09
C ARG A 80 1.63 -11.09 6.22
N ASP A 81 2.84 -11.37 6.69
CA ASP A 81 3.66 -12.51 6.27
C ASP A 81 3.48 -13.59 7.35
N THR A 82 2.67 -14.61 7.06
CA THR A 82 2.38 -15.68 8.02
C THR A 82 3.57 -16.59 8.25
N THR A 83 4.49 -16.70 7.30
CA THR A 83 5.68 -17.56 7.43
C THR A 83 6.67 -17.01 8.45
N ARG A 84 6.69 -15.68 8.61
CA ARG A 84 7.65 -14.98 9.47
C ARG A 84 7.00 -14.20 10.61
N HIS A 85 5.67 -14.29 10.71
CA HIS A 85 4.86 -13.67 11.74
C HIS A 85 4.99 -12.13 11.83
N TYR A 86 5.32 -11.48 10.71
CA TYR A 86 5.36 -10.02 10.64
C TYR A 86 4.03 -9.45 10.14
N THR A 87 3.63 -8.34 10.74
CA THR A 87 2.54 -7.50 10.24
C THR A 87 3.14 -6.15 9.85
N VAL A 88 2.73 -5.63 8.71
CA VAL A 88 3.08 -4.28 8.28
C VAL A 88 1.80 -3.51 8.00
N LEU A 89 1.92 -2.19 8.13
CA LEU A 89 0.93 -1.26 7.63
C LEU A 89 1.50 -0.60 6.38
N LEU A 90 0.87 -0.84 5.24
CA LEU A 90 1.12 -0.09 4.03
C LEU A 90 0.16 1.10 3.97
N THR A 91 0.66 2.31 3.75
CA THR A 91 -0.18 3.50 3.63
C THR A 91 0.37 4.49 2.62
N GLN A 92 -0.42 5.46 2.22
CA GLN A 92 0.03 6.62 1.43
C GLN A 92 0.72 7.65 2.34
N PRO A 93 1.29 8.77 1.84
CA PRO A 93 2.16 9.64 2.64
C PRO A 93 1.37 10.55 3.59
N TYR A 94 0.26 10.04 4.13
CA TYR A 94 -0.50 10.67 5.17
C TYR A 94 0.23 10.55 6.50
N PRO A 95 0.36 11.67 7.23
CA PRO A 95 0.90 11.60 8.58
C PRO A 95 0.03 10.68 9.43
N TYR A 96 0.66 9.66 10.02
CA TYR A 96 0.03 8.76 10.96
C TYR A 96 0.51 9.07 12.38
N ASP A 97 -0.35 8.89 13.37
CA ASP A 97 0.02 9.02 14.77
C ASP A 97 0.55 7.67 15.28
N LYS A 98 1.86 7.61 15.57
CA LYS A 98 2.53 6.42 16.10
C LYS A 98 1.86 5.90 17.37
N LYS A 99 1.43 6.78 18.28
CA LYS A 99 0.76 6.40 19.52
C LYS A 99 -0.59 5.76 19.23
N LEU A 100 -1.32 6.24 18.23
CA LEU A 100 -2.60 5.64 17.83
C LEU A 100 -2.39 4.28 17.15
N VAL A 101 -1.37 4.13 16.31
CA VAL A 101 -1.01 2.84 15.73
C VAL A 101 -0.63 1.82 16.82
N THR A 102 0.14 2.23 17.83
CA THR A 102 0.57 1.34 18.90
C THR A 102 -0.54 1.02 19.91
N THR A 103 -1.38 1.99 20.29
CA THR A 103 -2.35 1.81 21.40
C THR A 103 -3.76 1.42 20.97
N LYS A 104 -4.16 1.71 19.72
CA LYS A 104 -5.55 1.53 19.28
C LYS A 104 -5.71 0.81 17.94
N GLY A 105 -4.69 0.84 17.07
CA GLY A 105 -4.81 0.34 15.70
C GLY A 105 -4.18 -1.03 15.45
N LEU A 106 -2.95 -1.26 15.95
CA LEU A 106 -2.13 -2.40 15.52
C LEU A 106 -1.29 -3.09 16.58
N ASN A 107 -1.11 -2.49 17.75
CA ASN A 107 -0.28 -3.06 18.82
C ASN A 107 1.14 -3.42 18.37
N MET A 108 1.67 -2.68 17.40
CA MET A 108 3.06 -2.81 16.96
C MET A 108 3.93 -1.85 17.76
N THR A 109 4.97 -2.37 18.43
CA THR A 109 5.95 -1.56 19.16
C THR A 109 7.14 -1.22 18.28
N ASP A 110 7.91 -0.18 18.64
CA ASP A 110 9.15 0.20 17.95
C ASP A 110 9.01 0.42 16.44
N LEU A 111 8.01 1.21 16.08
CA LEU A 111 7.67 1.50 14.69
C LEU A 111 8.70 2.38 13.99
N THR A 112 8.98 2.00 12.75
CA THR A 112 9.68 2.83 11.76
C THR A 112 8.87 2.89 10.46
N THR A 113 9.22 3.85 9.62
CA THR A 113 8.58 4.07 8.32
C THR A 113 9.64 3.94 7.24
N LEU A 114 9.40 3.03 6.31
CA LEU A 114 10.15 2.91 5.08
C LEU A 114 9.36 3.58 3.97
N LYS A 115 9.99 4.54 3.32
CA LYS A 115 9.47 5.09 2.08
C LYS A 115 9.71 4.09 0.97
N MET A 116 8.65 3.75 0.27
CA MET A 116 8.67 2.75 -0.79
C MET A 116 8.45 3.43 -2.12
N TYR A 117 9.23 3.00 -3.11
CA TYR A 117 9.07 3.33 -4.51
C TYR A 117 9.17 4.81 -4.88
N ALA A 118 9.58 5.05 -6.13
CA ALA A 118 9.32 6.33 -6.76
C ALA A 118 7.81 6.38 -7.09
N LYS A 119 7.22 7.58 -7.12
CA LYS A 119 5.76 7.75 -7.21
C LYS A 119 5.17 7.03 -8.42
N GLU A 120 5.94 6.95 -9.49
CA GLU A 120 5.71 6.28 -10.78
C GLU A 120 5.29 4.81 -10.63
N PHE A 121 5.63 4.16 -9.52
CA PHE A 121 5.30 2.75 -9.26
C PHE A 121 4.22 2.54 -8.19
N SER A 122 3.54 3.60 -7.76
CA SER A 122 2.41 3.47 -6.85
C SER A 122 1.26 2.73 -7.51
N PHE A 123 0.77 1.65 -6.88
CA PHE A 123 -0.39 0.92 -7.40
C PHE A 123 -1.74 1.58 -7.04
N TYR A 124 -1.73 2.68 -6.27
CA TYR A 124 -2.93 3.48 -6.01
C TYR A 124 -3.11 4.58 -7.04
N TRP A 125 -2.08 5.44 -7.14
CA TRP A 125 -1.97 6.50 -8.13
C TRP A 125 -0.51 6.70 -8.54
N PRO A 126 -0.10 6.06 -9.64
CA PRO A 126 1.22 6.25 -10.24
C PRO A 126 1.55 7.73 -10.42
N GLU A 127 2.83 8.09 -10.29
CA GLU A 127 3.43 9.42 -10.48
C GLU A 127 3.04 10.48 -9.44
N VAL A 128 1.97 10.27 -8.68
CA VAL A 128 1.48 11.27 -7.72
C VAL A 128 1.82 10.93 -6.27
N THR A 129 1.68 9.66 -5.88
CA THR A 129 1.73 9.22 -4.47
C THR A 129 2.93 8.34 -4.16
N GLU A 130 3.57 8.57 -3.00
CA GLU A 130 4.59 7.68 -2.46
C GLU A 130 3.92 6.65 -1.54
N ILE A 131 4.38 5.39 -1.57
CA ILE A 131 3.86 4.35 -0.68
C ILE A 131 4.77 4.27 0.55
N HIS A 132 4.20 4.25 1.75
CA HIS A 132 4.91 4.13 3.01
C HIS A 132 4.62 2.77 3.64
N LEU A 133 5.67 2.05 4.04
CA LEU A 133 5.55 0.84 4.84
C LEU A 133 5.96 1.12 6.27
N ILE A 134 5.02 0.96 7.17
CA ILE A 134 5.18 1.09 8.60
C ILE A 134 5.32 -0.31 9.18
N THR A 135 6.45 -0.52 9.85
CA THR A 135 6.82 -1.83 10.39
C THR A 135 7.66 -1.68 11.65
N THR A 136 7.99 -2.78 12.32
CA THR A 136 8.93 -2.78 13.46
C THR A 136 10.35 -2.53 12.95
N LYS A 137 11.21 -1.92 13.77
CA LYS A 137 12.64 -1.73 13.44
C LYS A 137 13.35 -3.04 13.06
N GLU A 138 12.96 -4.15 13.66
CA GLU A 138 13.50 -5.48 13.37
C GLU A 138 13.21 -5.91 11.93
N ALA A 139 11.94 -5.81 11.53
CA ALA A 139 11.51 -6.18 10.18
C ALA A 139 11.98 -5.19 9.11
N ALA A 140 12.23 -3.93 9.49
CA ALA A 140 12.59 -2.86 8.56
C ALA A 140 13.86 -3.16 7.76
N LYS A 141 14.94 -3.62 8.39
CA LYS A 141 16.22 -3.93 7.70
C LYS A 141 16.04 -4.91 6.55
N ARG A 142 15.12 -5.87 6.71
CA ARG A 142 14.82 -6.86 5.69
C ARG A 142 14.00 -6.26 4.55
N TYR A 143 12.98 -5.48 4.88
CA TYR A 143 12.16 -4.83 3.87
C TYR A 143 12.94 -3.77 3.09
N GLU A 144 13.92 -3.10 3.68
CA GLU A 144 14.83 -2.19 2.95
C GLU A 144 15.51 -2.91 1.77
N ILE A 145 16.10 -4.09 2.01
CA ILE A 145 16.76 -4.88 0.96
C ILE A 145 15.76 -5.27 -0.14
N ILE A 146 14.58 -5.76 0.25
CA ILE A 146 13.55 -6.20 -0.71
C ILE A 146 13.03 -5.01 -1.53
N ILE A 147 12.83 -3.85 -0.89
CA ILE A 147 12.38 -2.63 -1.56
C ILE A 147 13.40 -2.18 -2.60
N THR A 148 14.70 -2.16 -2.25
CA THR A 148 15.77 -1.83 -3.20
C THR A 148 15.76 -2.77 -4.40
N GLN A 149 15.63 -4.09 -4.17
CA GLN A 149 15.56 -5.07 -5.26
C GLN A 149 14.35 -4.85 -6.17
N ILE A 150 13.18 -4.60 -5.58
CA ILE A 150 11.95 -4.34 -6.35
C ILE A 150 12.12 -3.06 -7.18
N HIS A 151 12.70 -2.00 -6.61
CA HIS A 151 13.00 -0.76 -7.31
C HIS A 151 13.90 -0.97 -8.51
N GLU A 152 15.00 -1.71 -8.34
CA GLU A 152 15.95 -1.98 -9.42
C GLU A 152 15.31 -2.78 -10.57
N GLU A 153 14.47 -3.77 -10.24
CA GLU A 153 13.78 -4.58 -11.25
C GLU A 153 12.73 -3.79 -12.01
N LEU A 154 11.93 -2.97 -11.32
CA LEU A 154 10.95 -2.10 -11.97
C LEU A 154 11.63 -1.06 -12.86
N PHE A 155 12.73 -0.48 -12.38
CA PHE A 155 13.52 0.47 -13.17
C PHE A 155 14.07 -0.19 -14.44
N ARG A 156 14.63 -1.40 -14.33
CA ARG A 156 15.11 -2.16 -15.50
C ARG A 156 13.98 -2.45 -16.50
N ALA A 157 12.82 -2.89 -16.01
CA ALA A 157 11.67 -3.16 -16.86
C ALA A 157 11.21 -1.89 -17.61
N PHE A 158 11.19 -0.74 -16.93
CA PHE A 158 10.86 0.55 -17.54
C PHE A 158 11.89 0.96 -18.60
N CYS A 159 13.19 0.81 -18.33
CA CYS A 159 14.24 1.11 -19.30
C CYS A 159 14.15 0.22 -20.56
N VAL A 160 13.85 -1.07 -20.40
CA VAL A 160 13.69 -2.00 -21.53
C VAL A 160 12.51 -1.58 -22.40
N GLU A 161 11.38 -1.25 -21.79
CA GLU A 161 10.19 -0.80 -22.52
C GLU A 161 10.42 0.55 -23.23
N ALA A 162 11.11 1.49 -22.57
CA ALA A 162 11.48 2.77 -23.17
C ALA A 162 12.38 2.60 -24.40
N VAL A 163 13.35 1.67 -24.36
CA VAL A 163 14.21 1.36 -25.52
C VAL A 163 13.39 0.72 -26.65
N ARG A 164 12.49 -0.22 -26.34
CA ARG A 164 11.61 -0.85 -27.34
C ARG A 164 10.76 0.19 -28.09
N GLN A 165 10.21 1.18 -27.37
CA GLN A 165 9.42 2.25 -27.96
C GLN A 165 10.25 3.21 -28.84
N LEU A 166 11.53 3.40 -28.53
CA LEU A 166 12.45 4.18 -29.36
C LEU A 166 12.82 3.43 -30.65
N ASP A 167 12.94 2.10 -30.61
CA ASP A 167 13.25 1.28 -31.78
C ASP A 167 12.04 1.14 -32.74
N GLU A 168 10.82 1.36 -32.26
CA GLU A 168 9.56 1.29 -33.03
C GLU A 168 9.10 2.64 -33.61
N ALA A 169 9.78 3.75 -33.27
CA ALA A 169 9.44 5.13 -33.67
C ALA A 169 10.33 5.65 -34.82
#